data_AF-A0A9J5ZAK9-F1
#
_entry.id   AF-A0A9J5ZAK9-F1
#
_cell.length_a   1.000
_cell.length_b   1.000
_cell.length_c   1.000
_cell.angle_alpha   90.00
_cell.angle_beta   90.00
_cell.angle_gamma   90.00
#
_symmetry.space_group_name_H-M   'P 1'
#
loop_
_entity.id
_entity.type
_entity.pdbx_description
1 polymer ?
#
loop_
_entity_poly.entity_id
_entity_poly.type
_entity_poly.pdbx_seq_one_letter_code
_entity_poly.pdbx_strand_id
1 'polypeptide(L)'
;MGRDLHTRNVEKAIDKLATIISLFLASIRFYGKRVDLYFNKLPAYVDKPQSKLKVVFIKNVSQQDPSTNDYELYACLFAKYISNGVFYMGLIHIDAKYHRKRYATIMWQYGRSKNADGTIGESEVTGMVC
;
A
#
# COMPACT_ATOMS: atom_id res chain seq x y z
N MET A 1 -26.60 9.58 9.86
CA MET A 1 -26.15 10.83 10.49
C MET A 1 -24.93 10.66 11.40
N GLY A 2 -24.85 9.62 12.26
CA GLY A 2 -23.71 9.42 13.19
C GLY A 2 -22.35 9.05 12.56
N ARG A 3 -22.31 8.28 11.46
CA ARG A 3 -21.05 7.90 10.79
C ARG A 3 -20.30 9.08 10.15
N ASP A 4 -21.05 9.99 9.53
CA ASP A 4 -20.51 11.18 8.85
C ASP A 4 -19.86 12.16 9.84
N LEU A 5 -20.50 12.34 11.01
CA LEU A 5 -19.95 13.15 12.10
C LEU A 5 -18.66 12.54 12.69
N HIS A 6 -18.60 11.21 12.81
CA HIS A 6 -17.41 10.51 13.30
C HIS A 6 -16.23 10.68 12.34
N THR A 7 -16.44 10.46 11.04
CA THR A 7 -15.41 10.65 10.01
C THR A 7 -14.88 12.08 10.00
N ARG A 8 -15.75 13.10 10.07
CA ARG A 8 -15.34 14.51 10.12
C ARG A 8 -14.50 14.85 11.34
N ASN A 9 -14.79 14.24 12.48
CA ASN A 9 -14.02 14.46 13.70
C ASN A 9 -12.63 13.80 13.63
N VAL A 10 -12.54 12.62 13.01
CA VAL A 10 -11.28 11.92 12.75
C VAL A 10 -10.42 12.74 11.78
N GLU A 11 -10.97 13.21 10.67
CA GLU A 11 -10.25 14.06 9.70
C GLU A 11 -9.70 15.32 10.37
N LYS A 12 -10.51 16.01 11.16
CA LYS A 12 -10.08 17.21 11.90
C LYS A 12 -8.96 16.90 12.92
N ALA A 13 -8.96 15.71 13.51
CA ALA A 13 -7.88 15.28 14.40
C ALA A 13 -6.59 14.98 13.63
N ILE A 14 -6.70 14.30 12.48
CA ILE A 14 -5.58 14.01 11.58
C ILE A 14 -4.93 15.31 11.10
N ASP A 15 -5.71 16.30 10.67
CA ASP A 15 -5.17 17.58 10.20
C ASP A 15 -4.35 18.32 11.27
N LYS A 16 -4.86 18.31 12.51
CA LYS A 16 -4.15 18.90 13.66
C LYS A 16 -2.86 18.15 13.95
N LEU A 17 -2.89 16.82 13.96
CA LEU A 17 -1.71 15.99 14.18
C LEU A 17 -0.68 16.18 13.07
N ALA A 18 -1.09 16.18 11.81
CA ALA A 18 -0.24 16.43 10.66
C ALA A 18 0.47 17.79 10.78
N THR A 19 -0.27 18.82 11.23
CA THR A 19 0.29 20.16 11.46
C THR A 19 1.30 20.17 12.60
N ILE A 20 0.92 19.63 13.78
CA ILE A 20 1.77 19.65 14.98
C ILE A 20 3.04 18.82 14.77
N ILE A 21 2.92 17.61 14.21
CA ILE A 21 4.07 16.74 13.93
C ILE A 21 5.02 17.44 12.95
N SER A 22 4.49 18.05 11.88
CA SER A 22 5.32 18.76 10.91
C SER A 22 6.06 19.95 11.55
N LEU A 23 5.37 20.74 12.39
CA LEU A 23 5.97 21.86 13.12
C LEU A 23 7.05 21.38 14.10
N PHE A 24 6.78 20.31 14.84
CA PHE A 24 7.73 19.73 15.79
C PHE A 24 8.99 19.20 15.08
N LEU A 25 8.84 18.48 13.97
CA LEU A 25 9.98 18.01 13.18
C LEU A 25 10.78 19.18 12.59
N ALA A 26 10.11 20.24 12.15
CA ALA A 26 10.77 21.45 11.68
C ALA A 26 11.53 22.17 12.80
N SER A 27 10.95 22.29 14.00
CA SER A 27 11.56 23.01 15.13
C SER A 27 12.84 22.32 15.65
N ILE A 28 12.89 20.99 15.64
CA ILE A 28 14.10 20.23 15.98
C ILE A 28 15.11 20.14 14.81
N ARG A 29 14.82 20.86 13.71
CA ARG A 29 15.58 20.89 12.46
C ARG A 29 15.75 19.49 11.83
N PHE A 30 14.79 18.59 12.02
CA PHE A 30 14.83 17.21 11.55
C PHE A 30 15.11 17.13 10.04
N TYR A 31 14.34 17.89 9.24
CA TYR A 31 14.49 17.92 7.78
C TYR A 31 15.83 18.50 7.31
N GLY A 32 16.49 19.34 8.11
CA GLY A 32 17.84 19.84 7.80
C GLY A 32 18.94 18.82 8.10
N LYS A 33 18.70 17.91 9.06
CA LYS A 33 19.63 16.83 9.44
C LYS A 33 19.52 15.61 8.53
N ARG A 34 18.38 15.43 7.86
CA ARG A 34 18.06 14.28 7.02
C ARG A 34 18.20 14.62 5.54
N VAL A 35 19.46 14.72 5.09
CA VAL A 35 19.79 14.91 3.65
C VAL A 35 19.28 13.75 2.79
N ASP A 36 19.09 12.57 3.38
CA ASP A 36 18.52 11.37 2.78
C ASP A 36 17.03 11.50 2.39
N LEU A 37 16.30 12.48 2.95
CA LEU A 37 14.91 12.75 2.54
C LEU A 37 14.80 13.45 1.19
N TYR A 38 15.87 14.09 0.73
CA TYR A 38 15.88 14.82 -0.52
C TYR A 38 16.38 13.91 -1.63
N PHE A 39 15.46 13.40 -2.45
CA PHE A 39 15.81 12.52 -3.57
C PHE A 39 16.90 13.11 -4.48
N ASN A 40 16.90 14.42 -4.71
CA ASN A 40 17.93 15.12 -5.49
C ASN A 40 19.31 15.24 -4.79
N LYS A 41 19.45 14.75 -3.55
CA LYS A 41 20.71 14.68 -2.80
C LYS A 41 21.21 13.24 -2.62
N LEU A 42 20.41 12.24 -2.97
CA LEU A 42 20.82 10.84 -2.93
C LEU A 42 21.65 10.51 -4.18
N PRO A 43 22.88 9.97 -4.05
CA PRO A 43 23.76 9.67 -5.20
C PRO A 43 23.11 8.85 -6.31
N ALA A 44 22.19 7.93 -5.95
CA ALA A 44 21.45 7.11 -6.90
C ALA A 44 20.42 7.88 -7.77
N TYR A 45 20.18 9.16 -7.47
CA TYR A 45 19.10 9.98 -8.03
C TYR A 45 19.53 11.41 -8.40
N VAL A 46 20.78 11.84 -8.11
CA VAL A 46 21.29 13.20 -8.41
C VAL A 46 21.20 13.55 -9.90
N ASP A 47 21.55 12.61 -10.78
CA ASP A 47 21.55 12.81 -12.24
C ASP A 47 20.33 12.21 -12.93
N LYS A 48 19.41 11.61 -12.16
CA LYS A 48 18.17 11.11 -12.74
C LYS A 48 17.26 12.31 -12.99
N PRO A 49 16.63 12.40 -14.17
CA PRO A 49 15.58 13.40 -14.35
C PRO A 49 14.59 13.19 -13.20
N GLN A 50 14.14 14.28 -12.58
CA GLN A 50 13.02 14.23 -11.65
C GLN A 50 11.86 13.64 -12.45
N SER A 51 11.71 12.31 -12.40
CA SER A 51 10.64 11.64 -13.08
C SER A 51 9.39 12.19 -12.42
N LYS A 52 8.63 13.00 -13.17
CA LYS A 52 7.31 13.43 -12.75
C LYS A 52 6.44 12.17 -12.76
N LEU A 53 6.59 11.35 -11.72
CA LEU A 53 5.71 10.23 -11.49
C LEU A 53 4.31 10.82 -11.42
N LYS A 54 3.48 10.43 -12.38
CA LYS A 54 2.09 10.86 -12.42
C LYS A 54 1.37 10.10 -11.31
N VAL A 55 1.27 10.73 -10.14
CA VAL A 55 0.44 10.23 -9.05
C VAL A 55 -1.01 10.50 -9.41
N VAL A 56 -1.81 9.43 -9.49
CA VAL A 56 -3.23 9.51 -9.79
C VAL A 56 -4.01 9.07 -8.56
N PHE A 57 -4.84 9.98 -8.02
CA PHE A 57 -5.77 9.66 -6.95
C PHE A 57 -7.08 9.16 -7.56
N ILE A 58 -7.40 7.90 -7.33
CA ILE A 58 -8.66 7.29 -7.77
C ILE A 58 -9.68 7.48 -6.65
N LYS A 59 -10.75 8.23 -6.94
CA LYS A 59 -11.84 8.48 -6.00
C LYS A 59 -12.92 7.41 -6.12
N ASN A 60 -13.76 7.31 -5.08
CA ASN A 60 -14.94 6.44 -5.04
C ASN A 60 -14.65 4.96 -5.27
N VAL A 61 -13.43 4.51 -4.99
CA VAL A 61 -13.05 3.10 -5.08
C VAL A 61 -13.92 2.29 -4.12
N SER A 62 -14.37 1.10 -4.54
CA SER A 62 -15.10 0.18 -3.67
C SER A 62 -14.31 -0.07 -2.37
N GLN A 63 -14.96 0.09 -1.22
CA GLN A 63 -14.35 -0.15 0.08
C GLN A 63 -14.83 -1.46 0.68
N GLN A 64 -14.01 -2.07 1.53
CA GLN A 64 -14.41 -3.25 2.30
C GLN A 64 -15.57 -2.92 3.24
N ASP A 65 -16.36 -3.94 3.59
CA ASP A 65 -17.32 -3.78 4.66
C ASP A 65 -16.57 -3.54 5.98
N PRO A 66 -16.91 -2.51 6.79
CA PRO A 66 -16.23 -2.22 8.05
C PRO A 66 -16.22 -3.37 9.07
N SER A 67 -17.14 -4.34 8.93
CA SER A 67 -17.20 -5.54 9.76
C SER A 67 -16.26 -6.67 9.30
N THR A 68 -15.57 -6.48 8.17
CA THR A 68 -14.67 -7.46 7.56
C THR A 68 -13.21 -7.02 7.63
N ASN A 69 -12.30 -7.99 7.57
CA ASN A 69 -10.85 -7.74 7.55
C ASN A 69 -10.26 -8.06 6.16
N ASP A 70 -10.83 -7.45 5.12
CA ASP A 70 -10.52 -7.72 3.70
C ASP A 70 -9.62 -6.65 3.07
N TYR A 71 -8.96 -5.79 3.85
CA TYR A 71 -8.15 -4.69 3.32
C TYR A 71 -7.04 -5.19 2.36
N GLU A 72 -6.40 -6.30 2.72
CA GLU A 72 -5.36 -6.94 1.92
C GLU A 72 -5.93 -7.53 0.62
N LEU A 73 -7.10 -8.16 0.71
CA LEU A 73 -7.83 -8.68 -0.46
C LEU A 73 -8.12 -7.57 -1.47
N TYR A 74 -8.59 -6.42 -0.99
CA TYR A 74 -8.87 -5.25 -1.81
C TYR A 74 -7.59 -4.67 -2.42
N ALA A 75 -6.50 -4.57 -1.67
CA ALA A 75 -5.20 -4.13 -2.18
C ALA A 75 -4.69 -5.01 -3.32
N CYS A 76 -4.71 -6.34 -3.15
CA CYS A 76 -4.33 -7.30 -4.20
C CYS A 76 -5.22 -7.19 -5.43
N LEU A 77 -6.53 -7.01 -5.24
CA LEU A 77 -7.48 -6.88 -6.34
C LEU A 77 -7.25 -5.59 -7.14
N PHE A 78 -7.00 -4.47 -6.47
CA PHE A 78 -6.69 -3.20 -7.14
C PHE A 78 -5.37 -3.26 -7.89
N ALA A 79 -4.33 -3.86 -7.30
CA ALA A 79 -3.06 -4.09 -7.99
C ALA A 79 -3.28 -4.89 -9.28
N LYS A 80 -4.11 -5.94 -9.24
CA LYS A 80 -4.48 -6.73 -10.42
C LYS A 80 -5.24 -5.92 -11.46
N TYR A 81 -6.22 -5.11 -11.07
CA TYR A 81 -6.97 -4.27 -12.02
C TYR A 81 -6.07 -3.23 -12.69
N ILE A 82 -5.27 -2.52 -11.91
CA ILE A 82 -4.33 -1.51 -12.40
C ILE A 82 -3.32 -2.14 -13.36
N SER A 83 -2.80 -3.32 -13.03
CA SER A 83 -1.86 -4.06 -13.89
C SER A 83 -2.49 -4.45 -15.24
N ASN A 84 -3.81 -4.68 -15.26
CA ASN A 84 -4.57 -4.95 -16.48
C ASN A 84 -5.09 -3.67 -17.17
N GLY A 85 -4.64 -2.48 -16.77
CA GLY A 85 -5.05 -1.21 -17.36
C GLY A 85 -6.46 -0.75 -16.98
N VAL A 86 -7.06 -1.33 -15.94
CA VAL A 86 -8.39 -0.97 -15.45
C VAL A 86 -8.25 0.05 -14.31
N PHE A 87 -8.63 1.31 -14.55
CA PHE A 87 -8.49 2.41 -13.59
C PHE A 87 -9.83 2.87 -12.97
N TYR A 88 -10.97 2.42 -13.50
CA TYR A 88 -12.31 2.81 -13.05
C TYR A 88 -12.89 1.81 -12.04
N MET A 89 -12.25 1.67 -10.88
CA MET A 89 -12.59 0.65 -9.88
C MET A 89 -13.76 1.03 -8.97
N GLY A 90 -14.28 2.26 -9.06
CA GLY A 90 -15.36 2.73 -8.18
C GLY A 90 -16.76 2.18 -8.50
N LEU A 91 -16.96 1.64 -9.70
CA LEU A 91 -18.23 1.03 -10.12
C LEU A 91 -18.19 -0.50 -10.05
N ILE A 92 -17.03 -1.08 -9.71
CA ILE A 92 -16.85 -2.53 -9.68
C ILE A 92 -17.41 -3.05 -8.36
N HIS A 93 -18.47 -3.85 -8.45
CA HIS A 93 -18.94 -4.61 -7.30
C HIS A 93 -17.95 -5.75 -7.01
N ILE A 94 -17.30 -5.69 -5.85
CA ILE A 94 -16.35 -6.71 -5.40
C ILE A 94 -17.08 -7.72 -4.53
N ASP A 95 -17.22 -8.95 -5.02
CA ASP A 95 -17.64 -10.07 -4.17
C ASP A 95 -16.45 -10.57 -3.35
N ALA A 96 -16.25 -9.96 -2.18
CA ALA A 96 -15.14 -10.30 -1.28
C ALA A 96 -15.15 -11.79 -0.88
N LYS A 97 -16.33 -12.39 -0.70
CA LYS A 97 -16.47 -13.80 -0.32
C LYS A 97 -16.00 -14.73 -1.44
N TYR A 98 -16.37 -14.44 -2.68
CA TYR A 98 -15.89 -15.17 -3.85
C TYR A 98 -14.37 -15.04 -3.99
N HIS A 99 -13.84 -13.81 -3.92
CA HIS A 99 -12.41 -13.57 -4.09
C HIS A 99 -11.57 -14.21 -2.97
N ARG A 100 -12.04 -14.18 -1.72
CA ARG A 100 -11.39 -14.86 -0.59
C ARG A 100 -11.25 -16.36 -0.85
N LYS A 101 -12.33 -17.03 -1.29
CA LYS A 101 -12.29 -18.46 -1.64
C LYS A 101 -11.31 -18.74 -2.78
N ARG A 102 -11.37 -17.93 -3.84
CA ARG A 102 -10.49 -18.08 -5.00
C ARG A 102 -9.02 -17.93 -4.63
N TYR A 103 -8.66 -16.87 -3.91
CA TYR A 103 -7.26 -16.65 -3.52
C TYR A 103 -6.78 -17.63 -2.47
N ALA A 104 -7.63 -18.01 -1.50
CA ALA A 104 -7.29 -19.09 -0.56
C ALA A 104 -6.98 -20.41 -1.29
N THR A 105 -7.78 -20.76 -2.31
CA THR A 105 -7.55 -21.98 -3.11
C THR A 105 -6.23 -21.90 -3.88
N ILE A 106 -5.94 -20.76 -4.51
CA ILE A 106 -4.69 -20.55 -5.25
C ILE A 106 -3.47 -20.61 -4.31
N MET A 107 -3.53 -19.92 -3.17
CA MET A 107 -2.45 -19.93 -2.18
C MET A 107 -2.23 -21.33 -1.61
N TRP A 108 -3.31 -22.07 -1.34
CA TRP A 108 -3.22 -23.46 -0.89
C TRP A 108 -2.54 -24.36 -1.92
N GLN A 109 -2.95 -24.28 -3.19
CA GLN A 109 -2.32 -25.05 -4.28
C GLN A 109 -0.85 -24.70 -4.47
N TYR A 110 -0.51 -23.41 -4.39
CA TYR A 110 0.85 -22.93 -4.47
C TYR A 110 1.71 -23.48 -3.33
N GLY A 111 1.26 -23.37 -2.08
CA GLY A 111 1.97 -23.90 -0.91
C GLY A 111 2.15 -25.43 -0.98
N ARG A 112 1.13 -26.16 -1.45
CA ARG A 112 1.22 -27.60 -1.70
C ARG A 112 2.27 -27.94 -2.75
N SER A 113 2.32 -27.22 -3.86
CA SER A 113 3.27 -27.46 -4.95
C SER A 113 4.70 -27.14 -4.48
N LYS A 114 4.90 -26.02 -3.79
CA LYS A 114 6.20 -25.64 -3.21
C LYS A 114 6.74 -26.66 -2.23
N ASN A 115 5.88 -27.23 -1.38
CA ASN A 115 6.27 -28.28 -0.44
C ASN A 115 6.59 -29.61 -1.14
N ALA A 116 5.93 -29.91 -2.25
CA ALA A 116 6.15 -31.13 -3.02
C ALA A 116 7.42 -31.07 -3.87
N ASP A 117 7.73 -29.90 -4.45
CA ASP A 117 8.89 -29.70 -5.32
C ASP A 117 10.23 -29.64 -4.56
N GLY A 118 10.21 -29.72 -3.23
CA GLY A 118 11.42 -29.65 -2.40
C GLY A 118 12.21 -28.34 -2.55
N THR A 119 11.64 -27.33 -3.23
CA THR A 119 12.30 -26.05 -3.47
C THR A 119 12.43 -25.28 -2.16
N ILE A 120 13.67 -25.20 -1.68
CA ILE A 120 14.17 -24.22 -0.72
C ILE A 120 13.75 -22.83 -1.21
N GLY A 121 13.19 -22.01 -0.31
CA GLY A 121 12.71 -20.67 -0.67
C GLY A 121 13.84 -19.81 -1.23
N GLU A 122 13.56 -18.91 -2.18
CA GLU A 122 14.60 -18.01 -2.75
C GLU A 122 15.31 -17.18 -1.67
N SER A 123 14.69 -16.98 -0.49
CA SER A 123 15.30 -16.33 0.67
C SER A 123 16.37 -17.17 1.38
N GLU A 124 16.36 -18.49 1.23
CA GLU A 124 17.31 -19.42 1.85
C GLU A 124 18.53 -19.68 0.96
N VAL A 125 18.46 -19.37 -0.35
CA VAL A 125 19.59 -19.52 -1.29
C VAL A 125 20.73 -18.53 -1.01
N THR A 126 20.46 -17.43 -0.30
CA THR A 126 21.48 -16.46 0.15
C THR A 126 21.89 -16.63 1.62
N GLY A 127 21.88 -17.87 2.12
CA GLY A 127 22.36 -18.22 3.45
C GLY A 127 23.86 -18.55 3.56
N MET A 128 24.71 -18.16 2.60
CA MET A 128 26.16 -18.28 2.74
C MET A 128 26.89 -17.00 2.27
N VAL A 129 27.75 -16.49 3.16
CA VAL A 129 28.62 -15.31 3.10
C VAL A 129 27.86 -14.00 3.42
N CYS A 130 27.94 -13.38 4.61
CA CYS A 130 28.97 -13.36 5.65
C CYS A 130 28.43 -13.70 7.04
#